data_AF-A0A925GEM3-F1
#
_entry.id   AF-A0A925GEM3-F1
#
_cell.length_a   1.000
_cell.length_b   1.000
_cell.length_c   1.000
_cell.angle_alpha   90.00
_cell.angle_beta   90.00
_cell.angle_gamma   90.00
#
_symmetry.space_group_name_H-M   'P 1'
#
loop_
_entity.id
_entity.type
_entity.pdbx_description
1 polymer ?
#
loop_
_entity_poly.entity_id
_entity_poly.type
_entity_poly.pdbx_seq_one_letter_code
_entity_poly.pdbx_strand_id
1 'polypeptide(L)'
;MEISKNSRVWIYQSNRPFNTQEQEAILSILQGFTTTWEAHGSKLAAQAEIRYDRFIILMVDESQAGASGCSIDKSVSLMKEIEVKYKVSLFDRFNIAWRNNDAIFSCNRDEFETRISKGEITPNTIVFNNLVQTVQELDINWEIPFKNSWHSSVFGSFINA
;
A
#
# COMPACT_ATOMS: atom_id res chain seq x y z
N MET A 1 -7.07 -20.44 -1.12
CA MET A 1 -7.43 -20.17 0.28
C MET A 1 -8.01 -18.77 0.29
N GLU A 2 -9.29 -18.63 0.61
CA GLU A 2 -9.92 -17.31 0.74
C GLU A 2 -9.43 -16.69 2.05
N ILE A 3 -8.89 -15.48 2.00
CA ILE A 3 -8.40 -14.78 3.18
C ILE A 3 -9.56 -14.11 3.92
N SER A 4 -9.56 -14.16 5.25
CA SER A 4 -10.64 -13.58 6.05
C SER A 4 -10.74 -12.07 5.82
N LYS A 5 -11.96 -11.53 5.82
CA LYS A 5 -12.18 -10.06 5.76
C LYS A 5 -11.60 -9.32 6.97
N ASN A 6 -11.45 -10.01 8.09
CA ASN A 6 -10.82 -9.46 9.31
C ASN A 6 -9.29 -9.61 9.30
N SER A 7 -8.70 -10.22 8.26
CA SER A 7 -7.25 -10.34 8.16
C SER A 7 -6.60 -8.96 8.16
N ARG A 8 -5.52 -8.84 8.93
CA ARG A 8 -4.76 -7.62 9.07
C ARG A 8 -3.97 -7.33 7.80
N VAL A 9 -3.87 -6.05 7.42
CA VAL A 9 -3.25 -5.60 6.17
C VAL A 9 -2.08 -4.66 6.41
N TRP A 10 -1.03 -4.79 5.59
CA TRP A 10 0.02 -3.79 5.41
C TRP A 10 0.17 -3.47 3.93
N ILE A 11 0.20 -2.18 3.59
CA ILE A 11 0.28 -1.71 2.20
C ILE A 11 1.56 -0.91 2.02
N TYR A 12 2.36 -1.32 1.03
CA TYR A 12 3.60 -0.65 0.62
C TYR A 12 3.42 -0.14 -0.81
N GLN A 13 3.29 1.17 -0.96
CA GLN A 13 3.08 1.82 -2.25
C GLN A 13 4.42 2.15 -2.89
N SER A 14 4.61 1.70 -4.13
CA SER A 14 5.74 2.13 -4.95
C SER A 14 5.54 3.51 -5.57
N ASN A 15 6.62 4.31 -5.57
CA ASN A 15 6.70 5.61 -6.24
C ASN A 15 6.52 5.57 -7.77
N ARG A 16 6.62 4.39 -8.38
CA ARG A 16 6.35 4.12 -9.81
C ARG A 16 5.67 2.76 -9.99
N PRO A 17 5.00 2.50 -11.13
CA PRO A 17 4.54 1.14 -11.40
C PRO A 17 5.73 0.18 -11.57
N PHE A 18 5.55 -1.05 -11.13
CA PHE A 18 6.36 -2.21 -11.42
C PHE A 18 6.03 -2.71 -12.83
N ASN A 19 7.05 -3.00 -13.63
CA ASN A 19 6.82 -3.70 -14.89
C ASN A 19 6.51 -5.19 -14.65
N THR A 20 6.02 -5.90 -15.66
CA THR A 20 5.61 -7.31 -15.55
C THR A 20 6.70 -8.22 -14.97
N GLN A 21 7.96 -8.05 -15.39
CA GLN A 21 9.08 -8.86 -14.88
C GLN A 21 9.37 -8.58 -13.40
N GLU A 22 9.29 -7.30 -13.00
CA GLU A 22 9.42 -6.91 -11.60
C GLU A 22 8.28 -7.49 -10.76
N GLN A 23 7.05 -7.44 -11.25
CA GLN A 23 5.89 -7.99 -10.55
C GLN A 23 6.02 -9.50 -10.33
N GLU A 24 6.35 -10.27 -11.37
CA GLU A 24 6.54 -11.71 -11.26
C GLU A 24 7.64 -12.07 -10.26
N ALA A 25 8.77 -11.36 -10.31
CA ALA A 25 9.89 -11.60 -9.41
C ALA A 25 9.57 -11.20 -7.97
N ILE A 26 8.90 -10.07 -7.74
CA ILE A 26 8.46 -9.63 -6.42
C ILE A 26 7.43 -10.60 -5.85
N LEU A 27 6.43 -11.01 -6.64
CA LEU A 27 5.43 -11.99 -6.21
C LEU A 27 6.07 -13.33 -5.80
N SER A 28 7.06 -13.81 -6.55
CA SER A 28 7.81 -15.03 -6.18
C SER A 28 8.52 -14.88 -4.83
N ILE A 29 9.17 -13.73 -4.59
CA ILE A 29 9.80 -13.41 -3.29
C ILE A 29 8.76 -13.38 -2.16
N LEU A 30 7.63 -12.72 -2.37
CA LEU A 30 6.57 -12.58 -1.37
C LEU A 30 5.89 -13.92 -1.06
N GLN A 31 5.71 -14.78 -2.05
CA GLN A 31 5.20 -16.14 -1.86
C GLN A 31 6.18 -16.98 -1.01
N GLY A 32 7.47 -16.93 -1.32
CA GLY A 32 8.50 -17.57 -0.49
C GLY A 32 8.47 -17.08 0.96
N PHE A 33 8.38 -15.76 1.16
CA PHE A 33 8.29 -15.17 2.48
C PHE A 33 7.03 -15.61 3.24
N THR A 34 5.84 -15.47 2.66
CA THR A 34 4.57 -15.80 3.32
C THR A 34 4.48 -17.27 3.73
N THR A 35 5.12 -18.19 2.99
CA THR A 35 5.19 -19.60 3.38
C THR A 35 6.06 -19.88 4.62
N THR A 36 7.00 -19.00 4.92
CA THR A 36 7.97 -19.11 6.02
C THR A 36 7.72 -18.06 7.13
N TRP A 37 6.72 -17.19 6.95
CA TRP A 37 6.44 -16.11 7.88
C TRP A 37 5.80 -16.67 9.16
N GLU A 38 6.46 -16.39 10.29
CA GLU A 38 6.09 -16.91 11.60
C GLU A 38 6.22 -15.85 12.70
N ALA A 39 5.42 -16.01 13.75
CA ALA A 39 5.49 -15.23 14.98
C ALA A 39 5.62 -16.20 16.17
N HIS A 40 6.66 -16.02 16.99
CA HIS A 40 6.94 -16.86 18.15
C HIS A 40 6.93 -18.37 17.84
N GLY A 41 7.48 -18.77 16.68
CA GLY A 41 7.53 -20.16 16.21
C GLY A 41 6.21 -20.71 15.65
N SER A 42 5.15 -19.90 15.61
CA SER A 42 3.87 -20.26 14.98
C SER A 42 3.79 -19.65 13.58
N LYS A 43 3.49 -20.48 12.58
CA LYS A 43 3.32 -20.03 11.20
C LYS A 43 2.09 -19.12 11.07
N LEU A 44 2.26 -17.99 10.39
CA LEU A 44 1.18 -17.06 10.09
C LEU A 44 0.40 -17.54 8.87
N ALA A 45 -0.93 -17.46 8.93
CA ALA A 45 -1.81 -17.65 7.78
C ALA A 45 -1.77 -16.39 6.91
N ALA A 46 -0.71 -16.25 6.11
CA ALA A 46 -0.40 -15.04 5.37
C ALA A 46 -0.59 -15.20 3.86
N GLN A 47 -0.94 -14.09 3.20
CA GLN A 47 -0.96 -13.94 1.75
C GLN A 47 -0.32 -12.61 1.36
N ALA A 48 0.13 -12.54 0.11
CA ALA A 48 0.67 -11.32 -0.46
C ALA A 48 0.20 -11.17 -1.90
N GLU A 49 -0.02 -9.93 -2.32
CA GLU A 49 -0.35 -9.60 -3.71
C GLU A 49 0.32 -8.29 -4.13
N ILE A 50 0.37 -8.09 -5.45
CA ILE A 50 0.65 -6.80 -6.05
C ILE A 50 -0.64 -6.34 -6.71
N ARG A 51 -1.13 -5.17 -6.30
CA ARG A 51 -2.35 -4.57 -6.85
C ARG A 51 -1.99 -3.32 -7.65
N TYR A 52 -2.66 -3.16 -8.79
CA TYR A 52 -2.48 -2.03 -9.71
C TYR A 52 -1.02 -1.75 -10.09
N ASP A 53 -0.25 -2.82 -10.27
CA ASP A 53 1.16 -2.76 -10.63
C ASP A 53 2.02 -1.92 -9.67
N ARG A 54 1.55 -1.61 -8.46
CA ARG A 54 2.16 -0.54 -7.64
C ARG A 54 2.16 -0.83 -6.15
N PHE A 55 1.11 -1.47 -5.65
CA PHE A 55 0.91 -1.66 -4.23
C PHE A 55 1.27 -3.09 -3.87
N ILE A 56 2.30 -3.28 -3.06
CA ILE A 56 2.56 -4.56 -2.42
C ILE A 56 1.69 -4.62 -1.16
N ILE A 57 0.83 -5.64 -1.08
CA ILE A 57 -0.11 -5.80 0.02
C ILE A 57 0.20 -7.12 0.72
N LEU A 58 0.52 -7.04 2.01
CA LEU A 58 0.63 -8.20 2.90
C LEU A 58 -0.64 -8.34 3.72
N MET A 59 -1.14 -9.56 3.85
CA MET A 59 -2.36 -9.86 4.60
C MET A 59 -2.10 -11.05 5.52
N VAL A 60 -2.58 -10.99 6.77
CA VAL A 60 -2.45 -12.08 7.74
C VAL A 60 -3.79 -12.34 8.41
N ASP A 61 -4.29 -13.58 8.31
CA ASP A 61 -5.39 -14.05 9.13
C ASP A 61 -4.87 -14.38 10.55
N GLU A 62 -5.14 -13.46 11.47
CA GLU A 62 -4.69 -13.56 12.87
C GLU A 62 -5.60 -14.45 13.74
N SER A 63 -6.56 -15.19 13.16
CA SER A 63 -7.44 -16.11 13.92
C SER A 63 -6.70 -17.28 14.56
N GLN A 64 -5.56 -17.68 14.00
CA GLN A 64 -4.73 -18.77 14.52
C GLN A 64 -3.49 -18.25 15.27
N ALA A 65 -2.81 -17.25 14.70
CA ALA A 65 -1.63 -16.63 15.29
C ALA A 65 -1.53 -15.17 14.81
N GLY A 66 -1.35 -14.25 15.75
CA GLY A 66 -1.15 -12.83 15.45
C GLY A 66 0.29 -12.52 15.06
N ALA A 67 0.47 -11.53 14.20
CA ALA A 67 1.80 -11.03 13.88
C ALA A 67 2.42 -10.32 15.10
N SER A 68 3.58 -10.80 15.56
CA SER A 68 4.37 -10.14 16.61
C SER A 68 5.28 -9.04 16.05
N GLY A 69 5.78 -8.16 16.91
CA GLY A 69 6.73 -7.09 16.51
C GLY A 69 7.93 -7.63 15.72
N CYS A 70 8.58 -8.69 16.21
CA CYS A 70 9.70 -9.32 15.52
C CYS A 70 9.29 -9.92 14.15
N SER A 71 8.08 -10.48 14.04
CA SER A 71 7.59 -10.98 12.75
C SER A 71 7.31 -9.84 11.76
N ILE A 72 6.84 -8.69 12.23
CA ILE A 72 6.62 -7.48 11.43
C ILE A 72 7.96 -6.87 11.01
N ASP A 73 8.97 -6.87 11.89
CA ASP A 73 10.31 -6.38 11.53
C ASP A 73 10.92 -7.19 10.36
N LYS A 74 10.67 -8.50 10.32
CA LYS A 74 11.07 -9.35 9.17
C LYS A 74 10.37 -8.93 7.88
N SER A 75 9.06 -8.62 7.91
CA SER A 75 8.36 -8.16 6.70
C SER A 75 8.84 -6.78 6.26
N VAL A 76 9.12 -5.88 7.21
CA VAL A 76 9.72 -4.56 6.93
C VAL A 76 11.13 -4.70 6.32
N SER A 77 11.95 -5.63 6.81
CA SER A 77 13.27 -5.91 6.23
C SER A 77 13.14 -6.36 4.77
N LEU A 78 12.22 -7.29 4.49
CA LEU A 78 11.96 -7.76 3.13
C LEU A 78 11.57 -6.61 2.19
N MET A 79 10.70 -5.70 2.64
CA MET A 79 10.31 -4.55 1.83
C MET A 79 11.48 -3.61 1.55
N LYS A 80 12.41 -3.42 2.50
CA LYS A 80 13.64 -2.65 2.26
C LYS A 80 14.55 -3.33 1.23
N GLU A 81 14.65 -4.66 1.25
CA GLU A 81 15.40 -5.41 0.24
C GLU A 81 14.79 -5.25 -1.15
N ILE A 82 13.46 -5.32 -1.27
CA ILE A 82 12.72 -5.06 -2.51
C ILE A 82 12.97 -3.61 -2.97
N GLU A 83 12.89 -2.63 -2.07
CA GLU A 83 13.12 -1.22 -2.37
C GLU A 83 14.49 -1.00 -3.04
N VAL A 84 15.56 -1.53 -2.42
CA VAL A 84 16.93 -1.44 -2.93
C VAL A 84 17.09 -2.19 -4.26
N LYS A 85 16.59 -3.42 -4.34
CA LYS A 85 16.76 -4.28 -5.52
C LYS A 85 16.12 -3.69 -6.77
N TYR A 86 14.91 -3.15 -6.64
CA TYR A 86 14.13 -2.63 -7.76
C TYR A 86 14.23 -1.11 -7.91
N LYS A 87 14.99 -0.43 -7.05
CA LYS A 87 15.20 1.03 -7.06
C LYS A 87 13.87 1.78 -7.08
N VAL A 88 12.95 1.34 -6.22
CA VAL A 88 11.68 2.01 -5.96
C VAL A 88 11.74 2.70 -4.60
N SER A 89 10.68 3.39 -4.21
CA SER A 89 10.45 3.80 -2.83
C SER A 89 9.13 3.21 -2.35
N LEU A 90 9.16 2.52 -1.22
CA LEU A 90 8.02 1.83 -0.59
C LEU A 90 7.61 2.43 0.75
N PHE A 91 8.50 3.24 1.35
CA PHE A 91 8.30 3.83 2.68
C PHE A 91 8.06 5.35 2.66
N ASP A 92 8.12 6.00 1.49
CA ASP A 92 7.82 7.43 1.38
C ASP A 92 6.32 7.69 1.48
N ARG A 93 5.89 8.12 2.67
CA ARG A 93 4.48 8.48 2.95
C ARG A 93 4.01 9.75 2.24
N PHE A 94 4.94 10.54 1.68
CA PHE A 94 4.62 11.72 0.88
C PHE A 94 4.68 11.45 -0.62
N ASN A 95 4.91 10.20 -1.03
CA ASN A 95 4.56 9.75 -2.36
C ASN A 95 3.06 9.47 -2.41
N ILE A 96 2.29 10.35 -3.07
CA ILE A 96 0.84 10.30 -3.04
C ILE A 96 0.34 9.73 -4.35
N ALA A 97 -0.38 8.61 -4.28
CA ALA A 97 -1.04 8.02 -5.44
C ALA A 97 -2.48 8.54 -5.57
N TRP A 98 -2.90 8.78 -6.81
CA TRP A 98 -4.29 9.09 -7.13
C TRP A 98 -4.68 8.44 -8.46
N ARG A 99 -5.98 8.23 -8.60
CA ARG A 99 -6.59 7.70 -9.82
C ARG A 99 -7.12 8.86 -10.66
N ASN A 100 -6.80 8.83 -11.95
CA ASN A 100 -7.38 9.70 -12.96
C ASN A 100 -7.88 8.81 -14.10
N ASN A 101 -9.21 8.71 -14.22
CA ASN A 101 -9.89 7.68 -15.02
C ASN A 101 -9.40 6.28 -14.63
N ASP A 102 -8.92 5.48 -15.59
CA ASP A 102 -8.44 4.12 -15.32
C ASP A 102 -6.96 4.06 -14.92
N ALA A 103 -6.23 5.18 -15.00
CA ALA A 103 -4.81 5.23 -14.73
C ALA A 103 -4.49 5.69 -13.30
N ILE A 104 -3.43 5.14 -12.71
CA ILE A 104 -2.94 5.49 -11.38
C ILE A 104 -1.59 6.20 -11.49
N PHE A 105 -1.56 7.43 -11.01
CA PHE A 105 -0.39 8.28 -10.96
C PHE A 105 0.11 8.38 -9.52
N SER A 106 1.36 8.80 -9.38
CA SER A 106 1.95 9.13 -8.08
C SER A 106 2.95 10.25 -8.25
N CYS A 107 3.04 11.12 -7.26
CA CYS A 107 4.00 12.22 -7.26
C CYS A 107 4.43 12.53 -5.82
N ASN A 108 5.47 13.34 -5.67
CA ASN A 108 5.86 13.82 -4.35
C ASN A 108 4.85 14.86 -3.84
N ARG A 109 5.04 15.30 -2.60
CA ARG A 109 4.21 16.31 -1.94
C ARG A 109 4.05 17.60 -2.76
N ASP A 110 5.14 18.22 -3.16
CA ASP A 110 5.15 19.54 -3.80
C ASP A 110 4.47 19.49 -5.19
N GLU A 111 4.68 18.39 -5.91
CA GLU A 111 3.99 18.11 -7.16
C GLU A 111 2.49 17.90 -6.93
N PHE A 112 2.10 17.22 -5.86
CA PHE A 112 0.70 17.00 -5.52
C PHE A 112 0.00 18.33 -5.19
N GLU A 113 0.64 19.19 -4.38
CA GLU A 113 0.17 20.55 -4.07
C GLU A 113 0.01 21.41 -5.32
N THR A 114 0.98 21.33 -6.24
CA THR A 114 0.93 22.03 -7.53
C THR A 114 -0.26 21.56 -8.37
N ARG A 115 -0.54 20.24 -8.39
CA ARG A 115 -1.66 19.66 -9.14
C ARG A 115 -3.03 20.02 -8.55
N ILE A 116 -3.14 20.10 -7.23
CA ILE A 116 -4.34 20.63 -6.56
C ILE A 116 -4.58 22.08 -7.01
N SER A 117 -3.55 22.93 -6.92
CA SER A 117 -3.64 24.35 -7.31
C SER A 117 -4.02 24.57 -8.78
N LYS A 118 -3.68 23.61 -9.65
CA LYS A 118 -4.06 23.62 -11.08
C LYS A 118 -5.47 23.06 -11.36
N GLY A 119 -6.16 22.55 -10.34
CA GLY A 119 -7.46 21.90 -10.48
C GLY A 119 -7.40 20.49 -11.10
N GLU A 120 -6.21 19.92 -11.26
CA GLU A 120 -6.05 18.54 -11.77
C GLU A 120 -6.46 17.50 -10.72
N ILE A 121 -6.33 17.85 -9.43
CA ILE A 121 -6.82 17.08 -8.30
C ILE A 121 -7.96 17.86 -7.66
N THR A 122 -9.13 17.24 -7.66
CA THR A 122 -10.36 17.82 -7.13
C THR A 122 -10.75 17.11 -5.82
N PRO A 123 -11.68 17.68 -5.04
CA PRO A 123 -12.24 17.01 -3.86
C PRO A 123 -12.77 15.58 -4.12
N ASN A 124 -13.18 15.29 -5.36
CA ASN A 124 -13.72 13.98 -5.75
C ASN A 124 -12.69 13.06 -6.42
N THR A 125 -11.45 13.52 -6.65
CA THR A 125 -10.38 12.68 -7.17
C THR A 125 -10.12 11.54 -6.20
N ILE A 126 -10.08 10.31 -6.71
CA ILE A 126 -9.85 9.12 -5.88
C ILE A 126 -8.37 9.03 -5.51
N VAL A 127 -8.10 8.85 -4.21
CA VAL A 127 -6.77 8.65 -3.64
C VAL A 127 -6.76 7.34 -2.82
N PHE A 128 -5.56 6.87 -2.48
CA PHE A 128 -5.36 5.58 -1.82
C PHE A 128 -5.05 5.75 -0.33
N ASN A 129 -5.91 5.24 0.54
CA ASN A 129 -5.74 5.26 1.98
C ASN A 129 -4.90 4.07 2.46
N ASN A 130 -3.58 4.13 2.32
CA ASN A 130 -2.68 3.04 2.71
C ASN A 130 -2.62 2.74 4.23
N LEU A 131 -3.50 3.36 5.03
CA LEU A 131 -3.62 3.17 6.48
C LEU A 131 -4.75 2.21 6.88
N VAL A 132 -5.51 1.67 5.92
CA VAL A 132 -6.52 0.64 6.19
C VAL A 132 -5.89 -0.57 6.89
N GLN A 133 -6.59 -1.14 7.85
CA GLN A 133 -6.03 -2.15 8.76
C GLN A 133 -6.50 -3.57 8.46
N THR A 134 -7.63 -3.73 7.77
CA THR A 134 -8.24 -5.03 7.49
C THR A 134 -8.54 -5.22 6.01
N VAL A 135 -8.67 -6.47 5.57
CA VAL A 135 -9.10 -6.79 4.19
C VAL A 135 -10.47 -6.17 3.90
N GLN A 136 -11.38 -6.14 4.88
CA GLN A 136 -12.66 -5.47 4.74
C GLN A 136 -12.49 -3.98 4.43
N GLU A 137 -11.65 -3.27 5.19
CA GLU A 137 -11.36 -1.86 4.93
C GLU A 137 -10.61 -1.65 3.60
N LEU A 138 -9.74 -2.59 3.23
CA LEU A 138 -9.07 -2.59 1.93
C LEU A 138 -10.08 -2.63 0.76
N ASP A 139 -11.19 -3.36 0.92
CA ASP A 139 -12.23 -3.49 -0.10
C ASP A 139 -13.14 -2.25 -0.20
N ILE A 140 -13.42 -1.58 0.92
CA ILE A 140 -14.47 -0.53 0.97
C ILE A 140 -13.96 0.89 1.26
N ASN A 141 -12.78 1.03 1.87
CA ASN A 141 -12.26 2.30 2.40
C ASN A 141 -10.83 2.62 1.90
N TRP A 142 -10.28 1.82 0.98
CA TRP A 142 -8.95 2.06 0.45
C TRP A 142 -8.95 3.10 -0.67
N GLU A 143 -9.84 2.96 -1.64
CA GLU A 143 -10.04 3.93 -2.71
C GLU A 143 -11.14 4.91 -2.30
N ILE A 144 -10.74 6.11 -1.88
CA ILE A 144 -11.67 7.11 -1.34
C ILE A 144 -11.49 8.47 -2.03
N PRO A 145 -12.56 9.27 -2.13
CA PRO A 145 -12.44 10.66 -2.58
C PRO A 145 -11.43 11.44 -1.73
N PHE A 146 -10.62 12.27 -2.37
CA PHE A 146 -9.58 13.08 -1.73
C PHE A 146 -10.10 13.84 -0.50
N LYS A 147 -11.29 14.46 -0.61
CA LYS A 147 -11.95 15.20 0.49
C LYS A 147 -12.29 14.35 1.73
N ASN A 148 -12.39 13.03 1.58
CA ASN A 148 -12.68 12.08 2.66
C ASN A 148 -11.41 11.42 3.21
N SER A 149 -10.25 11.73 2.64
CA SER A 149 -8.99 11.09 2.98
C SER A 149 -8.19 11.91 3.99
N TRP A 150 -7.28 11.26 4.72
CA TRP A 150 -6.34 11.97 5.60
C TRP A 150 -5.49 13.01 4.84
N HIS A 151 -5.28 12.83 3.52
CA HIS A 151 -4.57 13.79 2.69
C HIS A 151 -5.27 15.16 2.71
N SER A 152 -6.60 15.23 2.77
CA SER A 152 -7.29 16.53 2.82
C SER A 152 -6.98 17.30 4.10
N SER A 153 -6.69 16.62 5.20
CA SER A 153 -6.24 17.26 6.44
C SER A 153 -4.82 17.84 6.31
N VAL A 154 -3.98 17.25 5.45
CA VAL A 154 -2.59 17.69 5.20
C VAL A 154 -2.53 18.80 4.14
N PHE A 155 -3.44 18.79 3.17
CA PHE A 155 -3.46 19.70 2.01
C PHE A 155 -4.64 20.69 2.02
N GLY A 156 -5.43 20.74 3.11
CA GLY A 156 -6.71 21.46 3.15
C GLY A 156 -6.61 22.96 2.87
N SER A 157 -5.45 23.58 3.10
CA SER A 157 -5.18 24.98 2.75
C SER A 157 -5.25 25.26 1.25
N PHE A 158 -4.99 24.25 0.41
CA PHE A 158 -4.94 24.39 -1.05
C PHE A 158 -6.27 24.04 -1.74
N ILE A 159 -7.25 23.53 -1.00
CA ILE A 159 -8.58 23.18 -1.53
C ILE A 159 -9.49 24.43 -1.65
N ASN A 160 -9.21 25.46 -0.85
CA ASN A 160 -10.00 26.70 -0.78
C ASN A 160 -9.22 27.95 -1.24
N ALA A 161 -8.02 27.76 -1.82
CA ALA A 161 -7.19 28.83 -2.36
C ALA A 161 -7.48 29.00 -3.86
#